data_AF-A0A969H4H7-F1
#
_entry.id   AF-A0A969H4H7-F1
#
_cell.length_a   1.000
_cell.length_b   1.000
_cell.length_c   1.000
_cell.angle_alpha   90.00
_cell.angle_beta   90.00
_cell.angle_gamma   90.00
#
_symmetry.space_group_name_H-M   'P 1'
#
loop_
_entity.id
_entity.type
_entity.pdbx_description
1 polymer ?
#
loop_
_entity_poly.entity_id
_entity_poly.type
_entity_poly.pdbx_seq_one_letter_code
_entity_poly.pdbx_strand_id
1 'polypeptide(L)'
;MKIITIGFGILLLLLGIGSYVGTGTSSLTALIPAFFGLAILILGVISRPEKGSKNTALFGAVFLSILALFGSIRGVIDLFRLLTGGEVARPTATIVQSVMVALCLVFIVLAVSLTPKFWQGWKTFGHFLGNLLARVVLTIFYFTVFVPFGLGVRLFSDPLNLKGGSAKLWQPRSTGDQTMEEVLKQY
;
A
#
# COMPACT_ATOMS: atom_id res chain seq x y z
N MET A 1 -2.15 14.75 12.88
CA MET A 1 -0.91 14.78 12.08
C MET A 1 0.09 15.83 12.57
N LYS A 2 -0.34 17.05 12.92
CA LYS A 2 0.51 18.08 13.56
C LYS A 2 1.34 17.56 14.75
N ILE A 3 0.71 16.86 15.70
CA ILE A 3 1.37 16.32 16.90
C ILE A 3 2.52 15.37 16.55
N ILE A 4 2.33 14.52 15.54
CA ILE A 4 3.35 13.55 15.10
C ILE A 4 4.54 14.27 14.47
N THR A 5 4.29 15.28 13.63
CA THR A 5 5.34 16.10 13.01
C THR A 5 6.12 16.90 14.05
N ILE A 6 5.44 17.50 15.03
CA ILE A 6 6.09 18.24 16.13
C ILE A 6 6.92 17.27 16.99
N GLY A 7 6.33 16.16 17.42
CA GLY A 7 7.02 15.15 18.24
C GLY A 7 8.26 14.60 17.55
N PHE A 8 8.18 14.33 16.25
CA PHE A 8 9.32 13.88 15.46
C PHE A 8 10.40 14.96 15.31
N GLY A 9 10.00 16.22 15.06
CA GLY A 9 10.93 17.36 15.02
C GLY A 9 11.68 17.55 16.34
N ILE A 10 10.97 17.45 17.48
CA ILE A 10 11.58 17.49 18.83
C ILE A 10 12.56 16.33 19.01
N LEU A 11 12.17 15.11 18.63
CA LEU A 11 12.99 13.92 18.78
C LEU A 11 14.33 14.06 18.02
N LEU A 12 14.30 14.50 16.77
CA LEU A 12 15.52 14.73 15.97
C LEU A 12 16.36 15.89 16.51
N LEU A 13 15.72 16.95 17.01
CA LEU A 13 16.39 18.08 17.65
C LEU A 13 17.17 17.62 18.90
N LEU A 14 16.52 16.84 19.77
CA LEU A 14 17.14 16.26 20.96
C LEU A 14 18.26 15.29 20.61
N LEU A 15 18.07 14.45 19.58
CA LEU A 15 19.10 13.53 19.11
C LEU A 15 20.36 14.29 18.68
N GLY A 16 20.22 15.33 17.86
CA GLY A 16 21.38 16.08 17.36
C GLY A 16 22.10 16.87 18.47
N ILE A 17 21.35 17.55 19.34
CA ILE A 17 21.94 18.31 20.46
C ILE A 17 22.59 17.36 21.46
N GLY A 18 21.89 16.29 21.86
CA GLY A 18 22.40 15.30 22.82
C GLY A 18 23.66 14.60 22.31
N SER A 19 23.69 14.26 21.01
CA SER A 19 24.88 13.65 20.39
C SER A 19 26.08 14.60 20.35
N TYR A 20 25.85 15.89 20.13
CA TYR A 20 26.93 16.88 20.10
C TYR A 20 27.54 17.12 21.49
N VAL A 21 26.69 17.22 22.52
CA VAL A 21 27.15 17.37 23.90
C VAL A 21 27.85 16.10 24.38
N GLY A 22 27.28 14.92 24.10
CA GLY A 22 27.86 13.62 24.50
C GLY A 22 29.19 13.30 23.82
N THR A 23 29.49 13.89 22.66
CA THR A 23 30.77 13.73 21.95
C THR A 23 31.81 14.80 22.33
N GLY A 24 31.56 15.56 23.41
CA GLY A 24 32.45 16.61 23.88
C GLY A 24 32.62 17.74 22.86
N THR A 25 31.60 18.01 22.04
CA THR A 25 31.60 19.04 20.98
C THR A 25 32.61 18.81 19.84
N SER A 26 33.17 17.60 19.73
CA SER A 26 34.24 17.29 18.78
C SER A 26 33.79 17.22 17.31
N SER A 27 32.48 17.14 17.04
CA SER A 27 31.95 16.91 15.71
C SER A 27 30.70 17.75 15.41
N LEU A 28 30.89 18.85 14.68
CA LEU A 28 29.79 19.68 14.15
C LEU A 28 28.86 18.89 13.22
N THR A 29 29.34 17.82 12.59
CA THR A 29 28.53 16.94 11.75
C THR A 29 27.49 16.12 12.53
N ALA A 30 27.62 16.01 13.86
CA ALA A 30 26.59 15.40 14.71
C ALA A 30 25.33 16.29 14.86
N LEU A 31 25.39 17.57 14.45
CA LEU A 31 24.26 18.51 14.50
C LEU A 31 23.30 18.40 13.31
N ILE A 32 23.65 17.63 12.28
CA ILE A 32 22.82 17.46 11.08
C ILE A 32 21.38 17.05 11.44
N PRO A 33 21.12 16.05 12.33
CA PRO A 33 19.76 15.71 12.74
C PRO A 33 19.04 16.87 13.40
N ALA A 34 19.74 17.73 14.15
CA ALA A 34 19.13 18.89 14.80
C ALA A 34 18.69 19.96 13.78
N PHE A 35 19.45 20.16 12.70
CA PHE A 35 19.06 21.09 11.63
C PHE A 35 17.79 20.64 10.93
N PHE A 36 17.71 19.35 10.55
CA PHE A 36 16.50 18.78 9.96
C PHE A 36 15.33 18.74 10.95
N GLY A 37 15.61 18.40 12.21
CA GLY A 37 14.63 18.40 13.30
C GLY A 37 14.01 19.77 13.52
N LEU A 38 14.82 20.83 13.52
CA LEU A 38 14.36 22.22 13.62
C LEU A 38 13.47 22.61 12.44
N ALA A 39 13.88 22.31 11.20
CA ALA A 39 13.09 22.60 10.01
C ALA A 39 11.72 21.89 10.04
N ILE A 40 11.69 20.61 10.42
CA ILE A 40 10.46 19.83 10.58
C ILE A 40 9.58 20.39 11.71
N LEU A 41 10.20 20.78 12.83
CA LEU A 41 9.51 21.37 13.97
C LEU A 41 8.83 22.70 13.59
N ILE A 42 9.54 23.58 12.87
CA ILE A 42 8.99 24.84 12.38
C ILE A 42 7.77 24.59 11.49
N LEU A 43 7.86 23.65 10.53
CA LEU A 43 6.72 23.27 9.70
C LEU A 43 5.55 22.71 10.54
N GLY A 44 5.85 21.92 11.57
CA GLY A 44 4.87 21.38 12.51
C GLY A 44 4.15 22.47 13.31
N VAL A 45 4.89 23.48 13.81
CA VAL A 45 4.33 24.58 14.61
C VAL A 45 3.49 25.53 13.74
N ILE A 46 4.01 25.92 12.57
CA ILE A 46 3.31 26.78 11.59
C ILE A 46 2.03 26.12 11.07
N SER A 47 1.97 24.78 11.06
CA SER A 47 0.75 24.05 10.70
C SER A 47 -0.41 24.44 11.60
N ARG A 48 -1.43 25.10 11.04
CA ARG A 48 -2.68 25.39 11.76
C ARG A 48 -3.54 24.12 11.83
N PRO A 49 -4.19 23.84 12.97
CA PRO A 49 -5.20 22.78 13.06
C PRO A 49 -6.46 23.24 12.31
N GLU A 50 -6.40 23.24 10.98
CA GLU A 50 -7.53 23.64 10.15
C GLU A 50 -8.37 22.43 9.74
N LYS A 51 -9.69 22.55 9.94
CA LYS A 51 -10.73 21.54 9.68
C LYS A 51 -10.90 21.17 8.20
N GLY A 52 -10.00 21.60 7.31
CA GLY A 52 -10.10 21.38 5.86
C GLY A 52 -8.82 21.60 5.04
N SER A 53 -7.70 22.03 5.64
CA SER A 53 -6.45 22.17 4.90
C SER A 53 -5.83 20.80 4.60
N LYS A 54 -5.48 20.57 3.32
CA LYS A 54 -4.74 19.39 2.88
C LYS A 54 -3.44 19.34 3.70
N ASN A 55 -2.94 18.14 4.03
CA ASN A 55 -1.84 17.89 4.98
C ASN A 55 -0.46 18.46 4.54
N THR A 56 -0.37 19.73 4.11
CA THR A 56 0.81 20.37 3.51
C THR A 56 2.02 20.34 4.44
N ALA A 57 1.81 20.53 5.74
CA ALA A 57 2.89 20.42 6.72
C ALA A 57 3.43 18.98 6.85
N LEU A 58 2.56 17.97 6.75
CA LEU A 58 3.01 16.57 6.76
C LEU A 58 3.77 16.23 5.49
N PHE A 59 3.27 16.64 4.32
CA PHE A 59 3.98 16.44 3.05
C PHE A 59 5.34 17.15 3.04
N GLY A 60 5.41 18.37 3.58
CA GLY A 60 6.67 19.09 3.76
C GLY A 60 7.64 18.36 4.71
N ALA A 61 7.14 17.86 5.85
CA ALA A 61 7.97 17.09 6.79
C ALA A 61 8.45 15.76 6.20
N VAL A 62 7.60 15.04 5.45
CA VAL A 62 7.98 13.82 4.73
C VAL A 62 9.02 14.14 3.65
N PHE A 63 8.84 15.21 2.89
CA PHE A 63 9.82 15.66 1.89
C PHE A 63 11.18 16.00 2.52
N LEU A 64 11.19 16.76 3.62
CA LEU A 64 12.42 17.04 4.36
C LEU A 64 13.06 15.77 4.93
N SER A 65 12.25 14.82 5.39
CA SER A 65 12.75 13.52 5.87
C SER A 65 13.40 12.71 4.74
N ILE A 66 12.83 12.76 3.52
CA ILE A 66 13.43 12.14 2.34
C ILE A 66 14.76 12.83 1.99
N LEU A 67 14.81 14.17 2.01
CA LEU A 67 16.07 14.90 1.79
C LEU A 67 17.12 14.57 2.85
N ALA A 68 16.71 14.40 4.10
CA ALA A 68 17.56 13.93 5.18
C ALA A 68 18.17 12.55 4.91
N LEU A 69 17.38 11.62 4.33
CA LEU A 69 17.88 10.30 3.91
C LEU A 69 18.94 10.44 2.80
N PHE A 70 18.67 11.25 1.78
CA PHE A 70 19.65 11.51 0.70
C PHE A 70 20.92 12.18 1.22
N GLY A 71 20.80 13.16 2.12
CA GLY A 71 21.94 13.82 2.77
C GLY A 71 22.77 12.88 3.65
N SER A 72 22.21 11.75 4.07
CA SER A 72 22.84 10.77 4.97
C SER A 72 23.34 9.51 4.25
N ILE A 73 23.35 9.47 2.91
CA ILE A 73 23.84 8.32 2.13
C ILE A 73 25.27 7.94 2.50
N ARG A 74 26.15 8.93 2.71
CA ARG A 74 27.53 8.69 3.13
C ARG A 74 27.60 7.99 4.49
N GLY A 75 26.78 8.41 5.45
CA GLY A 75 26.69 7.79 6.77
C GLY A 75 26.27 6.32 6.71
N VAL A 76 25.38 5.96 5.78
CA VAL A 76 24.98 4.56 5.57
C VAL A 76 26.15 3.74 5.01
N ILE A 77 26.89 4.26 4.02
CA ILE A 77 28.07 3.58 3.47
C ILE A 77 29.15 3.40 4.55
N ASP A 78 29.39 4.44 5.34
CA ASP A 78 30.39 4.40 6.41
C ASP A 78 29.97 3.50 7.57
N LEU A 79 28.66 3.31 7.81
CA LEU A 79 28.16 2.32 8.75
C LEU A 79 28.52 0.90 8.31
N PHE A 80 28.31 0.59 7.02
CA PHE A 80 28.74 -0.70 6.47
C PHE A 80 30.25 -0.89 6.60
N ARG A 81 31.04 0.15 6.30
CA ARG A 81 32.51 0.10 6.48
C ARG A 81 32.90 -0.19 7.92
N LEU A 82 32.27 0.48 8.87
CA LEU A 82 32.52 0.30 10.30
C LEU A 82 32.14 -1.12 10.76
N LEU A 83 31.03 -1.67 10.24
CA LEU A 83 30.61 -3.06 10.52
C LEU A 83 31.54 -4.10 9.88
N THR A 84 32.15 -3.80 8.73
CA THR A 84 33.15 -4.66 8.08
C THR A 84 34.56 -4.54 8.68
N GLY A 85 34.74 -3.75 9.74
CA GLY A 85 36.03 -3.55 10.40
C GLY A 85 36.96 -2.54 9.72
N GLY A 86 36.45 -1.74 8.78
CA GLY A 86 37.19 -0.66 8.15
C GLY A 86 37.32 0.57 9.04
N GLU A 87 38.41 1.31 8.91
CA GLU A 87 38.60 2.57 9.64
C GLU A 87 37.72 3.68 9.05
N VAL A 88 37.00 4.38 9.94
CA VAL A 88 36.17 5.53 9.59
C VAL A 88 36.69 6.73 10.36
N ALA A 89 36.93 7.83 9.66
CA ALA A 89 37.53 9.05 10.24
C ALA A 89 36.71 9.65 11.40
N ARG A 90 35.39 9.41 11.45
CA ARG A 90 34.47 9.94 12.48
C ARG A 90 33.37 8.93 12.85
N PRO A 91 33.67 7.91 13.67
CA PRO A 91 32.74 6.81 13.96
C PRO A 91 31.47 7.28 14.67
N THR A 92 31.57 8.29 15.54
CA THR A 92 30.41 8.85 16.25
C THR A 92 29.42 9.52 15.30
N ALA A 93 29.90 10.24 14.28
CA ALA A 93 29.03 10.87 13.29
C ALA A 93 28.27 9.82 12.46
N THR A 94 28.91 8.70 12.14
CA THR A 94 28.31 7.56 11.44
C THR A 94 27.16 6.95 12.24
N ILE A 95 27.34 6.74 13.55
CA ILE A 95 26.29 6.21 14.44
C ILE A 95 25.10 7.18 14.52
N VAL A 96 25.36 8.48 14.67
CA VAL A 96 24.30 9.49 14.77
C VAL A 96 23.50 9.58 13.46
N GLN A 97 24.18 9.51 12.31
CA GLN A 97 23.54 9.52 11.00
C GLN A 97 22.73 8.24 10.73
N SER A 98 23.21 7.07 11.17
CA SER A 98 22.45 5.83 11.02
C SER A 98 21.17 5.83 11.87
N VAL A 99 21.23 6.36 13.10
CA VAL A 99 20.04 6.54 13.94
C VAL A 99 19.06 7.53 13.30
N MET A 100 19.55 8.65 12.77
CA MET A 100 18.72 9.61 12.04
C MET A 100 18.01 8.97 10.84
N VAL A 101 18.73 8.17 10.03
CA VAL A 101 18.17 7.44 8.89
C VAL A 101 17.05 6.49 9.35
N ALA A 102 17.29 5.71 10.41
CA ALA A 102 16.29 4.80 10.95
C ALA A 102 15.03 5.55 11.41
N LEU A 103 15.20 6.66 12.14
CA LEU A 103 14.10 7.50 12.60
C LEU A 103 13.31 8.11 11.44
N CYS A 104 13.98 8.61 10.39
CA CYS A 104 13.34 9.13 9.19
C CYS A 104 12.54 8.05 8.45
N LEU A 105 13.05 6.83 8.32
CA LEU A 105 12.32 5.72 7.72
C LEU A 105 11.06 5.36 8.51
N VAL A 106 11.18 5.24 9.84
CA VAL A 106 10.03 4.97 10.71
C VAL A 106 8.98 6.07 10.60
N PHE A 107 9.40 7.34 10.59
CA PHE A 107 8.48 8.46 10.43
C PHE A 107 7.78 8.45 9.06
N ILE A 108 8.50 8.16 7.97
CA ILE A 108 7.91 8.06 6.63
C ILE A 108 6.87 6.93 6.59
N VAL A 109 7.20 5.74 7.12
CA VAL A 109 6.28 4.60 7.16
C VAL A 109 5.03 4.94 7.96
N LEU A 110 5.19 5.53 9.16
CA LEU A 110 4.06 5.95 9.99
C LEU A 110 3.23 7.06 9.33
N ALA A 111 3.87 8.03 8.69
CA ALA A 111 3.18 9.12 8.00
C ALA A 111 2.35 8.60 6.82
N VAL A 112 2.90 7.65 6.05
CA VAL A 112 2.20 7.01 4.92
C VAL A 112 1.06 6.13 5.42
N SER A 113 1.30 5.31 6.46
CA SER A 113 0.28 4.39 6.99
C SER A 113 -0.89 5.12 7.66
N LEU A 114 -0.63 6.19 8.40
CA LEU A 114 -1.67 6.98 9.06
C LEU A 114 -2.44 7.90 8.10
N THR A 115 -1.98 8.09 6.87
CA THR A 115 -2.66 8.97 5.91
C THR A 115 -3.70 8.18 5.12
N PRO A 116 -5.01 8.29 5.44
CA PRO A 116 -6.05 7.54 4.75
C PRO A 116 -6.13 7.87 3.26
N LYS A 117 -5.65 9.05 2.84
CA LYS A 117 -5.59 9.46 1.43
C LYS A 117 -4.66 8.57 0.60
N PHE A 118 -3.51 8.19 1.14
CA PHE A 118 -2.58 7.30 0.44
C PHE A 118 -3.20 5.92 0.28
N TRP A 119 -3.78 5.38 1.35
CA TRP A 119 -4.49 4.12 1.33
C TRP A 119 -5.69 4.12 0.37
N GLN A 120 -6.45 5.22 0.31
CA GLN A 120 -7.53 5.39 -0.66
C GLN A 120 -7.01 5.36 -2.09
N GLY A 121 -5.93 6.08 -2.40
CA GLY A 121 -5.29 6.06 -3.73
C GLY A 121 -4.80 4.66 -4.11
N TRP A 122 -4.16 3.95 -3.17
CA TRP A 122 -3.72 2.57 -3.36
C TRP A 122 -4.89 1.63 -3.69
N LYS A 123 -6.01 1.75 -2.95
CA LYS A 123 -7.23 0.97 -3.25
C LYS A 123 -7.81 1.29 -4.63
N THR A 124 -7.83 2.56 -5.03
CA THR A 124 -8.28 2.96 -6.37
C THR A 124 -7.41 2.36 -7.46
N PHE A 125 -6.09 2.35 -7.28
CA PHE A 125 -5.16 1.69 -8.19
C PHE A 125 -5.40 0.17 -8.24
N GLY A 126 -5.62 -0.46 -7.08
CA GLY A 126 -5.99 -1.87 -6.98
C GLY A 126 -7.28 -2.20 -7.75
N HIS A 127 -8.31 -1.36 -7.65
CA HIS A 127 -9.54 -1.51 -8.44
C HIS A 127 -9.30 -1.34 -9.94
N PHE A 128 -8.47 -0.38 -10.35
CA PHE A 128 -8.08 -0.20 -11.75
C PHE A 128 -7.37 -1.44 -12.30
N LEU A 129 -6.35 -1.92 -11.60
CA LEU A 129 -5.57 -3.10 -11.97
C LEU A 129 -6.46 -4.36 -11.97
N GLY A 130 -7.32 -4.49 -10.96
CA GLY A 130 -8.30 -5.56 -10.84
C GLY A 130 -9.29 -5.57 -12.00
N ASN A 131 -9.83 -4.42 -12.41
CA ASN A 131 -10.73 -4.33 -13.56
C ASN A 131 -10.04 -4.68 -14.88
N LEU A 132 -8.79 -4.22 -15.07
CA LEU A 132 -8.01 -4.54 -16.25
C LEU A 132 -7.73 -6.05 -16.32
N LEU A 133 -7.23 -6.63 -15.23
CA LEU A 133 -6.91 -8.05 -15.13
C LEU A 133 -8.17 -8.91 -15.26
N ALA A 134 -9.23 -8.60 -14.52
CA ALA A 134 -10.49 -9.35 -14.57
C ALA A 134 -11.07 -9.32 -15.98
N ARG A 135 -11.03 -8.17 -16.68
CA ARG A 135 -11.47 -8.08 -18.07
C ARG A 135 -10.64 -8.96 -18.99
N VAL A 136 -9.32 -8.90 -18.89
CA VAL A 136 -8.43 -9.69 -19.75
C VAL A 136 -8.61 -11.19 -19.49
N VAL A 137 -8.58 -11.60 -18.21
CA VAL A 137 -8.74 -13.00 -17.80
C VAL A 137 -10.10 -13.53 -18.21
N LEU A 138 -11.18 -12.79 -17.95
CA LEU A 138 -12.54 -13.23 -18.29
C LEU A 138 -12.74 -13.31 -19.81
N THR A 139 -12.18 -12.37 -20.57
CA THR A 139 -12.24 -12.41 -22.05
C THR A 139 -11.53 -13.64 -22.58
N ILE A 140 -10.29 -13.90 -22.15
CA ILE A 140 -9.54 -15.09 -22.57
C ILE A 140 -10.29 -16.37 -22.17
N PHE A 141 -10.74 -16.46 -20.92
CA PHE A 141 -11.49 -17.60 -20.42
C PHE A 141 -12.76 -17.87 -21.25
N TYR A 142 -13.56 -16.83 -21.52
CA TYR A 142 -14.79 -16.99 -22.30
C TYR A 142 -14.51 -17.45 -23.73
N PHE A 143 -13.59 -16.79 -24.41
CA PHE A 143 -13.31 -17.09 -25.81
C PHE A 143 -12.57 -18.41 -26.01
N THR A 144 -11.67 -18.78 -25.09
CA THR A 144 -10.83 -19.98 -25.24
C THR A 144 -11.45 -21.22 -24.62
N VAL A 145 -12.23 -21.10 -23.54
CA VAL A 145 -12.82 -22.25 -22.84
C VAL A 145 -14.32 -22.32 -23.08
N PHE A 146 -15.03 -21.23 -22.75
CA PHE A 146 -16.49 -21.28 -22.70
C PHE A 146 -17.14 -21.39 -24.09
N VAL A 147 -16.66 -20.62 -25.07
CA VAL A 147 -17.18 -20.63 -26.45
C VAL A 147 -16.99 -21.98 -27.14
N PRO A 148 -15.78 -22.59 -27.21
CA PRO A 148 -15.62 -23.89 -27.86
C PRO A 148 -16.38 -24.99 -27.12
N PHE A 149 -16.46 -24.94 -25.79
CA PHE A 149 -17.29 -25.86 -25.01
C PHE A 149 -18.77 -25.73 -25.37
N GLY A 150 -19.31 -24.51 -25.39
CA GLY A 150 -20.71 -24.24 -25.73
C GLY A 150 -21.06 -24.62 -27.18
N LEU A 151 -20.17 -24.35 -28.13
CA LEU A 151 -20.31 -24.79 -29.52
C LEU A 151 -20.28 -26.32 -29.62
N GLY A 152 -19.40 -26.99 -28.88
CA GLY A 152 -19.35 -28.44 -28.78
C GLY A 152 -20.68 -29.02 -28.30
N VAL A 153 -21.17 -28.58 -27.14
CA VAL A 153 -22.46 -29.05 -26.60
C VAL A 153 -23.60 -28.77 -27.57
N ARG A 154 -23.63 -27.61 -28.22
CA ARG A 154 -24.69 -27.28 -29.20
C ARG A 154 -24.63 -28.15 -30.46
N LEU A 155 -23.45 -28.56 -30.91
CA LEU A 155 -23.29 -29.40 -32.09
C LEU A 155 -23.60 -30.87 -31.77
N PHE A 156 -23.20 -31.37 -30.59
CA PHE A 156 -23.30 -32.77 -30.21
C PHE A 156 -24.51 -33.14 -29.36
N SER A 157 -25.10 -32.19 -28.62
CA SER A 157 -26.32 -32.38 -27.83
C SER A 157 -27.46 -31.55 -28.42
N ASP A 158 -28.67 -32.14 -28.48
CA ASP A 158 -29.90 -31.40 -28.77
C ASP A 158 -30.74 -31.24 -27.48
N PRO A 159 -30.28 -30.42 -26.51
CA PRO A 159 -30.96 -30.28 -25.22
C PRO A 159 -32.35 -29.63 -25.33
N LEU A 160 -32.66 -29.01 -26.48
CA LEU A 160 -33.97 -28.39 -26.76
C LEU A 160 -34.82 -29.21 -27.74
N ASN A 161 -34.32 -30.39 -28.18
CA ASN A 161 -35.01 -31.30 -29.09
C ASN A 161 -35.55 -30.61 -30.37
N LEU A 162 -34.81 -29.62 -30.89
CA LEU A 162 -35.26 -28.74 -31.98
C LEU A 162 -35.03 -29.34 -33.37
N LYS A 163 -34.15 -30.33 -33.50
CA LYS A 163 -33.85 -30.96 -34.81
C LYS A 163 -34.88 -32.02 -35.21
N GLY A 164 -35.74 -32.45 -34.29
CA GLY A 164 -36.89 -33.29 -34.59
C GLY A 164 -37.99 -32.45 -35.23
N GLY A 165 -38.35 -32.74 -36.49
CA GLY A 165 -39.37 -31.98 -37.22
C GLY A 165 -40.67 -31.78 -36.43
N SER A 166 -41.27 -30.61 -36.63
CA SER A 166 -42.51 -29.96 -36.10
C SER A 166 -43.67 -30.82 -35.55
N ALA A 167 -43.69 -32.13 -35.72
CA ALA A 167 -44.83 -33.00 -35.43
C ALA A 167 -45.04 -33.34 -33.94
N LYS A 168 -44.08 -33.08 -33.03
CA LYS A 168 -44.21 -33.40 -31.58
C LYS A 168 -43.77 -32.26 -30.66
N LEU A 169 -44.42 -31.10 -30.79
CA LEU A 169 -44.29 -30.00 -29.81
C LEU A 169 -44.95 -30.34 -28.47
N TRP A 170 -45.93 -31.24 -28.47
CA TRP A 170 -46.54 -31.78 -27.25
C TRP A 170 -45.70 -32.92 -26.72
N GLN A 171 -44.89 -32.64 -25.69
CA GLN A 171 -44.25 -33.68 -24.90
C GLN A 171 -45.24 -34.21 -23.85
N PRO A 172 -45.47 -35.54 -23.77
CA PRO A 172 -46.29 -36.09 -22.71
C PRO A 172 -45.62 -35.80 -21.37
N ARG A 173 -46.34 -35.09 -20.49
CA ARG A 173 -45.89 -34.81 -19.13
C ARG A 173 -45.89 -36.13 -18.36
N SER A 174 -44.73 -36.60 -17.91
CA SER A 174 -44.64 -37.69 -16.93
C SER A 174 -44.88 -37.12 -15.53
N THR A 175 -46.10 -36.63 -15.27
CA THR A 175 -46.54 -36.36 -13.90
C THR A 175 -46.86 -37.68 -13.23
N GLY A 176 -46.41 -37.87 -12.00
CA GLY A 176 -46.86 -38.95 -11.13
C GLY A 176 -48.24 -38.65 -10.56
N ASP A 177 -49.13 -38.05 -11.35
CA ASP A 177 -50.51 -37.71 -10.97
C ASP A 177 -51.47 -38.58 -11.82
N GLN A 178 -51.02 -39.77 -12.20
CA GLN A 178 -51.80 -40.66 -13.06
C GLN A 178 -52.86 -41.41 -12.25
N THR A 179 -52.67 -41.48 -10.93
CA THR A 179 -53.57 -42.16 -10.01
C THR A 179 -54.11 -41.21 -8.94
N MET A 180 -55.36 -41.44 -8.53
CA MET A 180 -56.06 -40.60 -7.55
C MET A 180 -55.32 -40.53 -6.20
N GLU A 181 -54.64 -41.61 -5.82
CA GLU A 181 -53.82 -41.68 -4.59
C GLU A 181 -52.61 -40.74 -4.62
N GLU A 182 -52.02 -40.51 -5.80
CA GLU A 182 -50.88 -39.61 -5.93
C GLU A 182 -51.30 -38.13 -5.86
N VAL A 183 -52.44 -37.79 -6.47
CA VAL A 183 -53.02 -36.44 -6.42
C VAL A 183 -53.32 -36.02 -4.98
N LEU A 184 -53.75 -36.97 -4.14
CA LEU A 184 -54.04 -36.73 -2.72
C LEU A 184 -52.78 -36.51 -1.86
N LYS A 185 -51.57 -36.84 -2.35
CA LYS A 185 -50.30 -36.62 -1.62
C LYS A 185 -49.70 -35.24 -1.82
N GLN A 186 -50.26 -34.44 -2.74
CA GLN A 186 -49.69 -33.15 -3.14
C GLN A 186 -50.24 -31.95 -2.34
N TYR A 187 -51.30 -32.17 -1.56
CA TYR A 187 -51.90 -31.22 -0.60
C TYR A 187 -51.69 -31.70 0.82
#